data_AF-A0A9W4WYH5-F1
#
_entry.id   AF-A0A9W4WYH5-F1
#
_cell.length_a   1.000
_cell.length_b   1.000
_cell.length_c   1.000
_cell.angle_alpha   90.00
_cell.angle_beta   90.00
_cell.angle_gamma   90.00
#
_symmetry.space_group_name_H-M   'P 1'
#
loop_
_entity.id
_entity.type
_entity.pdbx_description
1 polymer ?
#
loop_
_entity_poly.entity_id
_entity_poly.type
_entity_poly.pdbx_seq_one_letter_code
_entity_poly.pdbx_strand_id
1 'polypeptide(L)'
;MNNEVSVNMPYNETPHNGKPISMMKISPNEHLLVTYSEVDRTFFVWEVESFKKVIESKRLEVNQTFITCKNIESNIVDMCISDKKILVYIDDEYEI
;
A
#
# COMPACT_ATOMS: atom_id res chain seq x y z
N MET A 1 21.31 -0.24 1.77
CA MET A 1 21.07 1.04 2.45
C MET A 1 19.69 0.95 3.08
N ASN A 2 19.57 1.17 4.38
CA ASN A 2 18.28 1.11 5.08
C ASN A 2 17.61 2.47 4.92
N ASN A 3 16.67 2.57 3.98
CA ASN A 3 15.88 3.78 3.77
C ASN A 3 14.72 3.76 4.76
N GLU A 4 14.95 4.25 5.98
CA GLU A 4 13.85 4.58 6.89
C GLU A 4 13.12 5.81 6.36
N VAL A 5 11.96 5.59 5.76
CA VAL A 5 11.08 6.63 5.22
C VAL A 5 10.16 7.13 6.34
N SER A 6 10.24 8.42 6.65
CA SER A 6 9.36 9.06 7.62
C SER A 6 7.94 9.27 7.05
N VAL A 7 6.95 8.83 7.83
CA VAL A 7 5.53 8.85 7.45
C VAL A 7 4.87 10.07 8.09
N ASN A 8 4.49 11.06 7.28
CA ASN A 8 3.55 12.12 7.67
C ASN A 8 2.86 12.65 6.40
N MET A 9 1.65 12.17 6.13
CA MET A 9 0.75 12.80 5.14
C MET A 9 -0.39 13.49 5.89
N PRO A 10 -0.80 14.72 5.50
CA PRO A 10 -1.97 15.37 6.06
C PRO A 10 -3.23 14.56 5.74
N TYR A 11 -4.15 14.52 6.70
CA TYR A 11 -5.37 13.68 6.77
C TYR A 11 -6.38 13.84 5.61
N ASN A 12 -6.05 14.55 4.53
CA ASN A 12 -6.99 14.97 3.48
C ASN A 12 -6.56 14.63 2.05
N GLU A 13 -5.55 13.77 1.86
CA GLU A 13 -5.16 13.32 0.53
C GLU A 13 -5.93 12.04 0.14
N THR A 14 -6.70 12.12 -0.96
CA THR A 14 -7.36 10.95 -1.55
C THR A 14 -6.30 9.90 -1.91
N PRO A 15 -6.53 8.61 -1.61
CA PRO A 15 -5.61 7.53 -1.97
C PRO A 15 -5.23 7.59 -3.45
N HIS A 16 -3.93 7.45 -3.73
CA HIS A 16 -3.34 7.56 -5.06
C HIS A 16 -3.74 8.85 -5.82
N ASN A 17 -4.01 9.95 -5.11
CA ASN A 17 -4.55 11.19 -5.69
C ASN A 17 -5.81 10.98 -6.56
N GLY A 18 -6.60 9.96 -6.23
CA GLY A 18 -7.79 9.55 -6.99
C GLY A 18 -7.48 8.87 -8.34
N LYS A 19 -6.23 8.49 -8.59
CA LYS A 19 -5.84 7.75 -9.81
C LYS A 19 -6.19 6.26 -9.70
N PRO A 20 -6.33 5.56 -10.84
CA PRO A 20 -6.63 4.13 -10.85
C PRO A 20 -5.57 3.30 -10.14
N ILE A 21 -6.02 2.25 -9.45
CA ILE A 21 -5.15 1.21 -8.87
C ILE A 21 -4.82 0.23 -9.99
N SER A 22 -3.53 0.00 -10.23
CA SER A 22 -3.05 -0.95 -11.25
C SER A 22 -2.69 -2.31 -10.65
N MET A 23 -2.32 -2.36 -9.37
CA MET A 23 -1.91 -3.60 -8.71
C MET A 23 -2.34 -3.63 -7.24
N MET A 24 -2.64 -4.84 -6.75
CA MET A 24 -3.04 -5.10 -5.38
C MET A 24 -2.44 -6.42 -4.89
N LYS A 25 -1.98 -6.46 -3.63
CA LYS A 25 -1.45 -7.66 -2.97
C LYS A 25 -1.85 -7.71 -1.50
N ILE A 26 -2.02 -8.92 -0.98
CA ILE A 26 -2.44 -9.16 0.40
C ILE A 26 -1.28 -9.82 1.15
N SER A 27 -1.11 -9.45 2.42
CA SER A 27 -0.13 -10.08 3.32
C SER A 27 -0.47 -11.55 3.64
N PRO A 28 0.50 -12.37 4.07
CA PRO A 28 0.27 -13.79 4.36
C PRO A 28 -0.87 -14.08 5.34
N ASN A 29 -1.07 -13.25 6.37
CA ASN A 29 -2.16 -13.40 7.34
C ASN A 29 -3.39 -12.53 7.01
N GLU A 30 -3.46 -11.95 5.81
CA GLU A 30 -4.61 -11.21 5.30
C GLU A 30 -5.04 -10.00 6.14
N HIS A 31 -4.17 -9.50 7.01
CA HIS A 31 -4.42 -8.32 7.84
C HIS A 31 -3.98 -7.01 7.18
N LEU A 32 -3.21 -7.10 6.10
CA LEU A 32 -2.73 -5.98 5.30
C LEU A 32 -3.04 -6.20 3.83
N LEU A 33 -3.50 -5.14 3.18
CA LEU A 33 -3.61 -5.01 1.73
C LEU A 33 -2.67 -3.88 1.30
N VAL A 34 -1.90 -4.07 0.23
CA VAL A 34 -1.15 -3.01 -0.43
C VAL A 34 -1.76 -2.77 -1.82
N THR A 35 -1.92 -1.50 -2.18
CA THR A 35 -2.35 -1.05 -3.50
C THR A 35 -1.29 -0.18 -4.12
N TYR A 36 -1.15 -0.26 -5.45
CA TYR A 36 -0.24 0.55 -6.24
C TYR A 36 -0.99 1.19 -7.40
N SER A 37 -0.66 2.44 -7.69
CA SER A 37 -1.12 3.14 -8.89
C SER A 37 0.07 3.40 -9.80
N GLU A 38 0.07 2.82 -10.99
CA GLU A 38 1.10 3.09 -12.00
C GLU A 38 1.08 4.54 -12.51
N VAL A 39 -0.12 5.15 -12.54
CA VAL A 39 -0.30 6.54 -12.99
C VAL A 39 0.21 7.54 -11.96
N ASP A 40 -0.06 7.30 -10.66
CA ASP A 40 0.35 8.18 -9.57
C ASP A 40 1.72 7.81 -8.98
N ARG A 41 2.22 6.61 -9.29
CA ARG A 41 3.47 6.01 -8.79
C ARG A 41 3.54 5.98 -7.27
N THR A 42 2.41 5.66 -6.64
CA THR A 42 2.26 5.61 -5.18
C THR A 42 1.81 4.24 -4.71
N PHE A 43 2.29 3.85 -3.54
CA PHE A 43 1.78 2.71 -2.77
C PHE A 43 0.94 3.20 -1.61
N PHE A 44 -0.07 2.41 -1.26
CA PHE A 44 -0.92 2.61 -0.10
C PHE A 44 -1.07 1.26 0.61
N VAL A 45 -0.91 1.25 1.93
CA VAL A 45 -1.13 0.07 2.78
C VAL A 45 -2.42 0.28 3.57
N TRP A 46 -3.21 -0.78 3.69
CA TRP A 46 -4.51 -0.78 4.32
C TRP A 46 -4.52 -1.88 5.37
N GLU A 47 -4.88 -1.54 6.61
CA GLU A 47 -5.19 -2.56 7.60
C GLU A 47 -6.59 -3.10 7.33
N VAL A 48 -6.67 -4.40 7.14
CA VAL A 48 -7.93 -5.10 6.91
C VAL A 48 -8.45 -5.56 8.27
N GLU A 49 -9.48 -4.88 8.78
CA GLU A 49 -10.16 -5.38 9.97
C GLU A 49 -10.84 -6.71 9.66
N SER A 50 -10.61 -7.72 10.51
CA SER A 50 -11.22 -9.03 10.33
C SER A 50 -12.76 -8.94 10.33
N PHE A 51 -13.41 -9.73 9.49
CA PHE A 51 -14.88 -9.83 9.41
C PHE A 51 -15.56 -10.04 10.77
N LYS A 52 -14.87 -10.69 11.73
CA LYS A 52 -15.38 -10.91 13.09
C LYS A 52 -15.69 -9.58 13.80
N LYS A 53 -14.85 -8.57 13.62
CA LYS A 53 -15.05 -7.23 14.20
C LYS A 53 -16.17 -6.47 13.49
N VAL A 54 -16.29 -6.63 12.16
CA VAL A 54 -17.35 -6.00 11.34
C VAL A 54 -18.75 -6.48 11.71
N ILE A 55 -18.91 -7.78 12.04
CA ILE A 55 -20.18 -8.34 12.51
C ILE A 55 -20.61 -7.73 13.85
N GLU A 56 -19.65 -7.49 14.75
CA GLU A 56 -19.90 -6.90 16.07
C GLU A 56 -20.11 -5.37 16.00
N SER A 57 -19.38 -4.66 15.14
CA SER A 57 -19.42 -3.19 15.05
C SER A 57 -20.46 -2.63 14.06
N LYS A 58 -21.00 -3.46 13.15
CA LYS A 58 -21.87 -3.05 12.02
C LYS A 58 -21.29 -1.91 11.15
N ARG A 59 -20.01 -1.59 11.29
CA ARG A 59 -19.28 -0.55 10.56
C ARG A 59 -17.88 -1.06 10.26
N LEU A 60 -17.48 -1.04 9.00
CA LEU A 60 -16.06 -1.13 8.65
C LEU A 60 -15.41 0.17 9.10
N GLU A 61 -14.71 0.14 10.23
CA GLU A 61 -13.77 1.20 10.58
C GLU A 61 -12.45 0.84 9.89
N VAL A 62 -12.27 1.32 8.66
CA VAL A 62 -10.98 1.15 7.98
C VAL A 62 -9.99 2.04 8.71
N ASN A 63 -9.21 1.48 9.63
CA ASN A 63 -8.05 2.14 10.23
C ASN A 63 -6.98 2.26 9.13
N GLN A 64 -7.06 3.33 8.35
CA GLN A 64 -6.19 3.57 7.22
C GLN A 64 -4.81 4.01 7.71
N THR A 65 -3.87 3.07 7.80
CA THR A 65 -2.46 3.40 8.03
C THR A 65 -1.75 3.55 6.70
N PHE A 66 -1.67 4.78 6.20
CA PHE A 66 -1.03 5.08 4.93
C PHE A 66 0.49 5.04 5.03
N ILE A 67 1.13 4.19 4.22
CA ILE A 67 2.57 4.26 3.95
C ILE A 67 2.72 4.65 2.48
N THR A 68 3.21 5.86 2.23
CA THR A 68 3.53 6.33 0.89
C THR A 68 5.04 6.19 0.66
N CYS A 69 5.41 5.45 -0.38
CA CYS A 69 6.72 5.55 -1.00
C CYS A 69 6.52 6.38 -2.27
N LYS A 70 6.94 7.65 -2.25
CA LYS A 70 6.87 8.53 -3.44
C LYS A 70 8.11 8.33 -4.31
N ASN A 71 7.93 8.51 -5.63
CA ASN A 71 8.99 8.64 -6.65
C ASN A 71 9.71 7.34 -7.03
N ILE A 72 8.97 6.30 -7.43
CA ILE A 72 9.58 5.21 -8.22
C ILE A 72 9.60 5.64 -9.69
N GLU A 73 10.80 5.72 -10.26
CA GLU A 73 11.00 6.10 -11.66
C GLU A 73 10.72 4.94 -12.64
N SER A 74 10.92 3.71 -12.18
CA SER A 74 10.71 2.45 -12.92
C SER A 74 9.26 1.96 -12.90
N ASN A 75 8.88 1.09 -13.84
CA ASN A 75 7.58 0.43 -13.80
C ASN A 75 7.65 -0.78 -12.87
N ILE A 76 6.70 -0.87 -11.96
CA ILE A 76 6.61 -2.00 -11.04
C ILE A 76 5.99 -3.19 -11.77
N VAL A 77 6.73 -4.29 -11.80
CA VAL A 77 6.32 -5.58 -12.38
C VAL A 77 5.54 -6.41 -11.37
N ASP A 78 6.01 -6.45 -10.12
CA ASP A 78 5.33 -7.16 -9.04
C ASP A 78 5.66 -6.57 -7.67
N MET A 79 4.83 -6.86 -6.66
CA MET A 79 5.07 -6.49 -5.28
C MET A 79 4.60 -7.57 -4.29
N CYS A 80 5.06 -7.50 -3.05
CA CYS A 80 4.52 -8.26 -1.93
C CYS A 80 4.70 -7.50 -0.61
N ILE A 81 3.84 -7.78 0.35
CA ILE A 81 3.90 -7.19 1.69
C ILE A 81 3.89 -8.29 2.73
N SER A 82 4.75 -8.19 3.74
CA SER A 82 4.73 -9.09 4.90
C SER A 82 3.82 -8.57 6.00
N ASP A 83 3.42 -9.44 6.94
CA ASP A 83 2.64 -9.04 8.11
C ASP A 83 3.36 -8.04 9.03
N LYS A 84 4.69 -7.90 8.88
CA LYS A 84 5.51 -6.91 9.59
C LYS A 84 5.56 -5.56 8.87
N LYS A 85 4.67 -5.30 7.90
CA LYS A 85 4.61 -4.08 7.06
C LYS A 85 5.89 -3.82 6.24
N ILE A 86 6.63 -4.88 5.89
CA ILE A 86 7.76 -4.78 4.95
C ILE A 86 7.22 -4.99 3.54
N LEU A 87 7.35 -3.97 2.68
CA LEU A 87 6.99 -3.99 1.26
C LEU A 87 8.25 -4.27 0.43
N VAL A 88 8.15 -5.22 -0.49
CA VAL A 88 9.18 -5.51 -1.52
C VAL A 88 8.52 -5.42 -2.88
N TYR A 89 9.25 -4.93 -3.88
CA TYR A 89 8.79 -4.87 -5.26
C TYR A 89 9.91 -5.28 -6.22
N ILE A 90 9.50 -5.69 -7.42
CA ILE A 90 10.35 -5.92 -8.58
C ILE A 90 9.93 -4.89 -9.62
N ASP A 91 10.90 -4.21 -10.21
CA ASP A 91 10.70 -3.28 -11.31
C ASP A 91 11.42 -3.74 -12.59
N ASP A 92 11.03 -3.14 -13.71
CA ASP A 92 11.67 -3.32 -15.00
C ASP A 92 12.86 -2.37 -15.14
N GLU A 93 13.86 -2.48 -14.26
CA GLU A 93 15.13 -1.75 -14.43
C GLU A 93 15.74 -2.06 -15.81
N TYR A 94 15.55 -1.16 -16.77
CA TYR A 94 16.28 -1.14 -18.03
C TYR A 94 17.71 -0.66 -17.74
N GLU A 95 18.65 -1.57 -17.48
CA GLU A 95 20.07 -1.26 -17.71
C GLU A 95 20.32 -1.24 -19.23
N ILE A 96 20.54 -0.05 -19.80
CA ILE A 96 21.10 0.16 -21.15
C ILE A 96 22.54 0.65 -21.04
#